data_AF-A0A2V6MI25-F1
#
_entry.id   AF-A0A2V6MI25-F1
#
_cell.length_a   1.000
_cell.length_b   1.000
_cell.length_c   1.000
_cell.angle_alpha   90.00
_cell.angle_beta   90.00
_cell.angle_gamma   90.00
#
_symmetry.space_group_name_H-M   'P 1'
#
loop_
_entity.id
_entity.type
_entity.pdbx_description
1 polymer ?
#
loop_
_entity_poly.entity_id
_entity_poly.type
_entity_poly.pdbx_seq_one_letter_code
_entity_poly.pdbx_strand_id
1 'polypeptide(L)'
;MLVPGEFIQIKVFQEPDLDTSVRIPGDGHVNFPLIGEIALAGQSVQQAIRVIHDRLQARFLVNPQVSIAVLESAKRLFTVLGQVQRPGTYRFPEQQELDLLQVIGIAG
;
A
#
# COMPACT_ATOMS: atom_id res chain seq x y z
N MET A 1 7.45 0.33 0.94
CA MET A 1 7.04 -0.73 0.01
C MET A 1 5.54 -0.83 0.08
N LEU A 2 4.87 -1.20 -1.00
CA LEU A 2 3.43 -1.41 -1.02
C LEU A 2 3.10 -2.70 -0.28
N VAL A 3 2.08 -2.67 0.56
CA VAL A 3 1.66 -3.83 1.36
C VAL A 3 0.17 -4.12 1.20
N PRO A 4 -0.26 -5.39 1.35
CA PRO A 4 -1.67 -5.73 1.37
C PRO A 4 -2.46 -4.90 2.39
N GLY A 5 -3.66 -4.49 2.02
CA GLY A 5 -4.53 -3.67 2.84
C GLY A 5 -4.36 -2.16 2.69
N GLU A 6 -3.33 -1.66 2.00
CA GLU A 6 -3.23 -0.24 1.63
C GLU A 6 -4.28 0.14 0.60
N PHE A 7 -4.87 1.33 0.74
CA PHE A 7 -5.70 1.95 -0.29
C PHE A 7 -4.83 2.88 -1.11
N ILE A 8 -4.73 2.61 -2.41
CA ILE A 8 -3.86 3.37 -3.32
C ILE A 8 -4.66 3.95 -4.47
N GLN A 9 -4.13 5.04 -5.04
CA GLN A 9 -4.57 5.63 -6.28
C GLN A 9 -3.44 5.62 -7.29
N ILE A 10 -3.72 5.09 -8.47
CA ILE A 10 -2.83 5.06 -9.62
C ILE A 10 -3.42 6.02 -10.64
N LYS A 11 -2.60 6.95 -11.14
CA LYS A 11 -2.99 7.89 -12.20
C LYS A 11 -2.02 7.82 -13.36
N VAL A 12 -2.57 8.00 -14.56
CA VAL A 12 -1.82 8.16 -15.80
C VAL A 12 -2.09 9.54 -16.34
N PHE A 13 -1.04 10.34 -16.56
CA PHE A 13 -1.18 11.72 -17.00
C PHE A 13 -1.92 11.78 -18.34
N GLN A 14 -2.91 12.68 -18.44
CA GLN A 14 -3.78 12.86 -19.61
C GLN A 14 -4.67 11.66 -19.97
N GLU A 15 -4.73 10.63 -19.13
CA GLU A 15 -5.51 9.41 -19.38
C GLU A 15 -6.47 9.12 -18.21
N PRO A 16 -7.52 9.93 -18.00
CA PRO A 16 -8.44 9.77 -16.87
C PRO A 16 -9.21 8.44 -16.89
N ASP A 17 -9.37 7.83 -18.07
CA ASP A 17 -10.02 6.53 -18.22
C ASP A 17 -9.20 5.37 -17.59
N LEU A 18 -7.92 5.62 -17.26
CA LEU A 18 -7.03 4.69 -16.58
C LEU A 18 -6.90 4.95 -15.08
N ASP A 19 -7.49 6.03 -14.56
CA ASP A 19 -7.42 6.35 -13.13
C ASP A 19 -8.03 5.23 -12.30
N THR A 20 -7.21 4.62 -11.44
CA THR A 20 -7.60 3.43 -10.67
C THR A 20 -7.37 3.68 -9.19
N SER A 21 -8.42 3.58 -8.38
CA SER A 21 -8.33 3.64 -6.92
C SER A 21 -8.77 2.31 -6.33
N VAL A 22 -7.88 1.64 -5.60
CA VAL A 22 -8.07 0.24 -5.22
C VAL A 22 -7.34 -0.09 -3.92
N ARG A 23 -7.91 -1.00 -3.14
CA ARG A 23 -7.24 -1.57 -1.97
C ARG A 23 -6.44 -2.78 -2.40
N ILE A 24 -5.16 -2.83 -2.06
CA ILE A 24 -4.28 -3.96 -2.39
C ILE A 24 -4.82 -5.20 -1.68
N PRO A 25 -5.27 -6.23 -2.40
CA PRO A 25 -5.82 -7.45 -1.80
C PRO A 25 -4.75 -8.28 -1.09
N GLY A 26 -5.18 -9.30 -0.36
CA GLY A 26 -4.30 -10.17 0.42
C GLY A 26 -3.29 -10.96 -0.42
N ASP A 27 -3.63 -11.28 -1.67
CA ASP A 27 -2.73 -11.92 -2.64
C ASP A 27 -1.73 -10.93 -3.28
N GLY A 28 -1.88 -9.63 -3.03
CA GLY A 28 -1.00 -8.58 -3.51
C GLY A 28 -1.17 -8.18 -4.97
N HIS A 29 -2.19 -8.70 -5.66
CA HIS A 29 -2.44 -8.47 -7.07
C HIS A 29 -3.59 -7.48 -7.27
N VAL A 30 -3.44 -6.57 -8.24
CA VAL A 30 -4.43 -5.53 -8.53
C VAL A 30 -4.77 -5.58 -10.02
N ASN A 31 -6.05 -5.46 -10.35
CA ASN A 31 -6.46 -5.27 -11.74
C ASN A 31 -6.29 -3.82 -12.15
N PHE A 32 -5.60 -3.59 -13.25
CA PHE A 32 -5.42 -2.29 -13.88
C PHE A 32 -5.96 -2.31 -15.33
N PRO A 33 -6.64 -1.25 -15.80
CA PRO A 33 -7.12 -1.17 -17.16
C PRO A 33 -6.02 -1.42 -18.20
N LEU A 34 -6.38 -2.07 -19.32
CA LEU A 34 -5.52 -2.44 -20.45
C LEU A 34 -4.44 -3.51 -20.18
N ILE A 35 -3.78 -3.49 -19.02
CA ILE A 35 -2.65 -4.39 -18.70
C ILE A 35 -3.04 -5.53 -17.76
N GLY A 36 -4.29 -5.56 -17.31
CA GLY A 36 -4.85 -6.63 -16.49
C GLY A 36 -4.23 -6.69 -15.10
N GLU A 37 -3.99 -7.91 -14.62
CA GLU A 37 -3.48 -8.16 -13.27
C GLU A 37 -1.99 -7.76 -13.13
N ILE A 38 -1.70 -6.96 -12.11
CA ILE A 38 -0.35 -6.51 -11.74
C ILE A 38 -0.05 -6.86 -10.29
N ALA A 39 1.10 -7.48 -10.04
CA ALA A 39 1.60 -7.71 -8.70
C ALA A 39 2.15 -6.40 -8.12
N LEU A 40 1.55 -5.87 -7.06
CA LEU A 40 1.97 -4.62 -6.42
C LEU A 40 2.57 -4.83 -5.03
N ALA A 41 2.07 -5.79 -4.26
CA ALA A 41 2.59 -6.05 -2.92
C ALA A 41 4.07 -6.43 -2.94
N GLY A 42 4.82 -5.95 -1.96
CA GLY A 42 6.26 -6.18 -1.84
C GLY A 42 7.11 -5.33 -2.78
N GLN A 43 6.52 -4.60 -3.74
CA GLN A 43 7.26 -3.65 -4.56
C GLN A 43 7.42 -2.30 -3.85
N SER A 44 8.52 -1.60 -4.13
CA SER A 44 8.56 -0.16 -3.87
C SER A 44 7.64 0.59 -4.83
N VAL A 45 7.17 1.78 -4.43
CA VAL A 45 6.32 2.63 -5.29
C VAL A 45 6.98 2.88 -6.65
N GLN A 46 8.31 3.10 -6.66
CA GLN A 46 9.08 3.33 -7.88
C GLN A 46 9.20 2.08 -8.77
N GLN A 47 9.19 0.88 -8.19
CA GLN A 47 9.16 -0.37 -8.97
C GLN A 47 7.77 -0.58 -9.57
N ALA A 48 6.71 -0.39 -8.79
CA ALA A 48 5.34 -0.48 -9.27
C ALA A 48 5.06 0.49 -10.44
N ILE A 49 5.50 1.74 -10.32
CA ILE A 49 5.39 2.75 -11.39
C ILE A 49 6.08 2.26 -12.68
N ARG A 50 7.29 1.72 -12.57
CA ARG A 50 8.03 1.20 -13.74
C ARG A 50 7.33 0.02 -14.40
N VAL A 51 6.82 -0.93 -13.60
CA VAL A 51 6.09 -2.09 -14.13
C VAL A 51 4.84 -1.65 -14.92
N ILE A 52 4.09 -0.68 -14.38
CA ILE A 52 2.88 -0.16 -15.05
C ILE A 52 3.26 0.63 -16.30
N HIS A 53 4.27 1.50 -16.22
CA HIS A 53 4.83 2.25 -17.34
C HIS A 53 5.20 1.31 -18.49
N ASP A 54 6.02 0.29 -18.23
CA ASP A 54 6.57 -0.59 -19.26
C ASP A 54 5.47 -1.42 -19.95
N ARG A 55 4.47 -1.90 -19.18
CA ARG A 55 3.34 -2.66 -19.74
C ARG A 55 2.41 -1.79 -20.58
N LEU A 56 2.15 -0.55 -20.17
CA LEU A 56 1.35 0.40 -20.94
C LEU A 56 2.09 0.82 -22.22
N GLN A 57 3.39 1.11 -22.11
CA GLN A 57 4.20 1.54 -23.24
C GLN A 57 4.33 0.46 -24.32
N ALA A 58 4.37 -0.81 -23.92
CA ALA A 58 4.58 -1.91 -24.84
C ALA A 58 3.47 -2.05 -25.90
N ARG A 59 2.23 -1.63 -25.59
CA ARG A 59 1.06 -1.94 -26.45
C ARG A 59 0.00 -0.85 -26.55
N PHE A 60 -0.03 0.12 -25.66
CA PHE A 60 -1.20 1.00 -25.49
C PHE A 60 -0.88 2.49 -25.56
N LEU A 61 0.24 2.93 -24.98
CA LEU A 61 0.58 4.36 -24.85
C LEU A 61 2.02 4.64 -25.31
N VAL A 62 2.31 5.89 -25.66
CA VAL A 62 3.68 6.35 -25.95
C VAL A 62 4.16 7.19 -24.77
N ASN A 63 5.23 6.74 -24.09
CA ASN A 63 5.82 7.43 -22.93
C ASN A 63 4.80 7.80 -21.82
N PRO A 64 4.07 6.82 -21.26
CA PRO A 64 3.02 7.08 -20.27
C PRO A 64 3.59 7.59 -18.94
N GLN A 65 3.11 8.72 -18.43
CA GLN A 65 3.53 9.21 -17.11
C GLN A 65 2.62 8.64 -16.02
N VAL A 66 3.15 7.74 -15.19
CA VAL A 66 2.40 7.04 -14.14
C VAL A 66 2.78 7.58 -12.77
N SER A 67 1.78 7.80 -11.92
CA SER A 67 1.97 8.15 -10.51
C SER A 67 1.13 7.25 -9.61
N ILE A 68 1.64 6.95 -8.42
CA ILE A 68 0.94 6.15 -7.41
C ILE A 68 0.98 6.92 -6.10
N ALA A 69 -0.18 7.12 -5.48
CA ALA A 69 -0.35 7.71 -4.17
C ALA A 69 -0.98 6.70 -3.21
N VAL A 70 -0.43 6.57 -2.00
CA VAL A 70 -1.06 5.81 -0.91
C VAL A 70 -2.06 6.74 -0.23
N LEU A 71 -3.34 6.43 -0.35
CA LEU A 71 -4.44 7.20 0.23
C LEU A 71 -4.72 6.78 1.68
N GLU A 72 -4.62 5.48 1.96
CA GLU A 72 -4.72 4.95 3.34
C GLU A 72 -3.68 3.85 3.55
N SER A 73 -2.89 3.99 4.61
CA SER A 73 -1.95 2.97 5.05
C SER A 73 -2.68 1.72 5.57
N ALA A 74 -2.05 0.54 5.44
CA ALA A 74 -2.56 -0.67 6.06
C ALA A 74 -2.54 -0.54 7.59
N LYS A 75 -3.64 -0.94 8.25
CA LYS A 75 -3.73 -0.94 9.71
C LYS A 75 -2.76 -1.97 10.27
N ARG A 76 -1.67 -1.48 10.85
CA ARG A 76 -0.74 -2.30 11.64
C ARG A 76 -1.29 -2.44 13.06
N LEU A 77 -1.55 -3.67 13.49
CA LEU A 77 -2.07 -3.97 14.82
C LEU A 77 -1.03 -4.79 15.60
N PHE A 78 -0.95 -4.56 16.90
CA PHE A 78 -0.18 -5.38 17.83
C PHE A 78 -1.01 -5.67 19.09
N THR A 79 -0.71 -6.76 19.77
CA THR A 79 -1.47 -7.21 20.94
C THR A 79 -0.55 -7.27 22.14
N VAL A 80 -0.99 -6.66 23.25
CA VAL A 80 -0.31 -6.70 24.55
C VAL A 80 -1.14 -7.54 25.51
N LEU A 81 -0.51 -8.56 26.09
CA LEU A 81 -1.11 -9.48 27.06
C LEU A 81 -0.20 -9.64 28.28
N GLY A 82 -0.77 -10.11 29.40
CA GLY A 82 -0.04 -10.39 30.62
C GLY A 82 -0.41 -9.44 31.76
N GLN A 83 0.53 -9.20 32.68
CA GLN A 83 0.35 -8.35 33.85
C GLN A 83 0.60 -6.88 33.51
N VAL A 84 -0.25 -6.34 32.65
CA VAL A 84 -0.35 -4.92 32.31
C VAL A 84 -1.72 -4.40 32.74
N GLN A 85 -1.86 -3.09 32.94
CA GLN A 85 -3.11 -2.48 33.40
C GLN A 85 -4.23 -2.63 32.37
N ARG A 86 -3.92 -2.49 31.08
CA ARG A 86 -4.88 -2.59 29.98
C ARG A 86 -4.38 -3.57 28.92
N PRO A 87 -4.63 -4.88 29.07
CA PRO A 87 -4.36 -5.83 28.00
C PRO A 87 -5.32 -5.58 26.82
N GLY A 88 -4.84 -5.77 25.59
CA GLY A 88 -5.65 -5.55 24.40
C GLY A 88 -4.86 -5.41 23.10
N THR A 89 -5.61 -5.16 22.02
CA THR A 89 -5.06 -4.90 20.68
C THR A 89 -5.00 -3.40 20.43
N TYR A 90 -3.84 -2.93 20.01
CA TYR A 90 -3.53 -1.52 19.77
C TYR A 90 -3.11 -1.31 18.30
N ARG A 91 -3.24 -0.08 17.82
CA ARG A 91 -2.75 0.32 16.49
C ARG A 91 -1.30 0.77 16.60
N PHE A 92 -0.48 0.31 15.66
CA PHE A 92 0.88 0.81 15.48
C PHE A 92 0.81 2.23 14.87
N PRO A 93 1.46 3.24 15.47
CA PRO A 93 1.49 4.61 14.94
C PRO A 93 2.21 4.65 13.58
N GLU A 94 1.69 5.42 12.63
CA GLU A 94 2.15 5.36 11.23
C GLU A 94 3.57 5.94 11.01
N GLN A 95 3.96 6.92 11.82
CA GLN A 95 5.19 7.71 11.65
C GLN A 95 6.17 7.59 12.83
N GLN A 96 5.97 6.60 13.71
CA GLN A 96 6.78 6.46 14.91
C GLN A 96 7.29 5.03 15.02
N GLU A 97 8.57 4.88 15.28
CA GLU A 97 9.12 3.59 15.72
C GLU A 97 8.69 3.37 17.16
N LEU A 98 8.09 2.21 17.43
CA LEU A 98 7.78 1.77 18.78
C LEU A 98 8.78 0.72 19.23
N ASP A 99 9.39 0.93 20.39
CA ASP A 99 10.11 -0.10 21.11
C ASP A 99 9.20 -0.87 22.09
N LEU A 100 9.72 -1.97 22.65
CA LEU A 100 8.96 -2.81 23.58
C LEU A 100 8.57 -2.06 24.87
N LEU A 101 9.42 -1.17 25.38
CA LEU A 101 9.16 -0.42 26.61
C LEU A 101 8.02 0.59 26.39
N GLN A 102 8.01 1.26 25.24
CA GLN A 102 6.95 2.16 24.83
C GLN A 102 5.62 1.41 24.66
N VAL A 103 5.64 0.22 24.06
CA VAL A 103 4.45 -0.65 23.94
C VAL A 103 3.86 -1.00 25.30
N ILE A 104 4.70 -1.39 26.27
CA ILE A 104 4.26 -1.67 27.65
C ILE A 104 3.72 -0.39 28.29
N GLY A 105 4.40 0.75 28.11
CA GLY A 105 3.95 2.05 28.64
C GLY A 105 2.57 2.48 28.11
N ILE A 106 2.24 2.14 26.86
CA ILE A 106 0.90 2.41 26.28
C ILE A 106 -0.17 1.54 26.95
N ALA A 107 0.13 0.26 27.23
CA ALA A 107 -0.78 -0.65 27.91
C ALA A 107 -0.95 -0.33 29.41
N GLY A 108 0.07 0.28 30.02
CA GLY A 108 0.07 0.74 31.42
C GLY A 108 0.52 -0.32 32.40
#